data_AF-A0AAE0Y5N0-F1
#
_entry.id   AF-A0AAE0Y5N0-F1
#
_cell.length_a   1.000
_cell.length_b   1.000
_cell.length_c   1.000
_cell.angle_alpha   90.00
_cell.angle_beta   90.00
_cell.angle_gamma   90.00
#
_symmetry.space_group_name_H-M   'P 1'
#
loop_
_entity.id
_entity.type
_entity.pdbx_description
1 polymer ?
#
loop_
_entity_poly.entity_id
_entity_poly.type
_entity_poly.pdbx_seq_one_letter_code
_entity_poly.pdbx_strand_id
1 'polypeptide(L)'
;MSIARLSGNFLGFPLKLWAVVLFFFLICLSVYRVFDGLNNQILMLTDSRSKMEKAITKLQLERIDIDQGQQGSAQGDFSKEKGGDISDNTVILYNRVPKTGSTSLAGVLYDLCTINKYYVIHLNTSRNQRTLSLADQMRFITNITNWDTKKPSIYHGHLAFIDFSRFGVKQLPIYINMVREPLDRLISYYYFVRYGDDFRPHVKRRKAGDNESFDECVARDGVDCDPKNLWVQIPYFCGHHADCWEPGNEWALEEAKNNLVHHYLVVGITEELRSFLAVLEAALPRFFHGATALYNQGTKAHLRQTIKKWPPKPETVEKIKDSHIYRMESEFYEFAVDHFHYIKSQTLRKNANGEIYIKEKKFLFEKIRPR
;
A
#
# COMPACT_ATOMS: atom_id res chain seq x y z
N MET A 1 -2.63 42.98 58.96
CA MET A 1 -1.96 41.80 59.53
C MET A 1 -0.60 41.68 58.85
N SER A 2 0.47 41.96 59.58
CA SER A 2 1.83 42.16 59.02
C SER A 2 2.43 40.84 58.53
N ILE A 3 2.84 40.78 57.27
CA ILE A 3 3.57 39.63 56.70
C ILE A 3 4.96 39.62 57.34
N ALA A 4 5.22 38.64 58.21
CA ALA A 4 6.53 38.44 58.81
C ALA A 4 7.60 38.24 57.73
N ARG A 5 8.65 39.06 57.76
CA ARG A 5 9.83 38.90 56.89
C ARG A 5 10.56 37.62 57.32
N LEU A 6 10.43 36.55 56.54
CA LEU A 6 11.31 35.38 56.61
C LEU A 6 12.71 35.80 56.11
N SER A 7 13.53 36.34 57.02
CA SER A 7 14.96 36.57 56.80
C SER A 7 15.76 35.48 57.52
N GLY A 8 16.07 34.41 56.79
CA GLY A 8 16.94 33.32 57.23
C GLY A 8 17.54 32.62 56.01
N ASN A 9 18.70 32.00 56.20
CA ASN A 9 19.37 31.19 55.19
C ASN A 9 19.26 29.72 55.58
N PHE A 10 18.92 28.85 54.63
CA PHE A 10 18.89 27.41 54.81
C PHE A 10 19.83 26.79 53.77
N LEU A 11 20.79 25.97 54.22
CA LEU A 11 21.84 25.39 53.36
C LEU A 11 22.60 26.42 52.50
N GLY A 12 22.92 27.59 53.07
CA GLY A 12 23.71 28.63 52.39
C GLY A 12 22.97 29.49 51.36
N PHE A 13 21.67 29.26 51.14
CA PHE A 13 20.84 30.04 50.21
C PHE A 13 19.69 30.77 50.92
N PRO A 14 19.24 31.92 50.40
CA PRO A 14 18.15 32.69 51.01
C PRO A 14 16.84 31.91 50.97
N LEU A 15 16.06 31.93 52.06
CA LEU A 15 14.79 31.22 52.16
C LEU A 15 13.81 31.53 51.01
N LYS A 16 13.89 32.73 50.43
CA LYS A 16 13.10 33.11 49.26
C LYS A 16 13.40 32.25 48.02
N LEU A 17 14.65 31.83 47.84
CA LEU A 17 15.03 30.95 46.72
C LEU A 17 14.47 29.54 46.94
N TRP A 18 14.52 29.03 48.16
CA TRP A 18 13.89 27.75 48.52
C TRP A 18 12.37 27.78 48.36
N ALA A 19 11.72 28.91 48.67
CA ALA A 19 10.29 29.06 48.43
C ALA A 19 9.93 28.99 46.93
N VAL A 20 10.77 29.55 46.05
CA VAL A 20 10.60 29.45 44.60
C VAL A 20 10.82 28.03 44.11
N VAL A 21 11.87 27.34 44.58
CA VAL A 21 12.15 25.94 44.22
C VAL A 21 11.01 25.02 44.66
N LEU A 22 10.49 25.21 45.88
CA LEU A 22 9.35 24.44 46.38
C LEU A 22 8.09 24.69 45.55
N PHE A 23 7.85 25.93 45.14
CA PHE A 23 6.73 26.30 44.27
C PHE A 23 6.81 25.62 42.89
N PHE A 24 7.98 25.64 42.25
CA PHE A 24 8.19 24.93 40.98
C PHE A 24 8.06 23.42 41.14
N PHE A 25 8.58 22.85 42.23
CA PHE A 25 8.44 21.42 42.51
C PHE A 25 6.98 21.01 42.65
N LEU A 26 6.16 21.81 43.37
CA LEU A 26 4.72 21.56 43.50
C LEU A 26 3.97 21.66 42.17
N ILE A 27 4.34 22.61 41.29
CA ILE A 27 3.79 22.70 39.94
C ILE A 27 4.14 21.45 39.13
N CYS A 28 5.41 21.04 39.10
CA CYS A 28 5.83 19.83 38.39
C CYS A 28 5.10 18.59 38.89
N LEU A 29 4.90 18.47 40.21
CA LEU A 29 4.18 17.34 40.81
C LEU A 29 2.69 17.35 40.41
N SER A 30 2.08 18.53 40.31
CA SER A 30 0.70 18.68 39.84
C SER A 30 0.54 18.29 38.36
N VAL A 31 1.46 18.72 37.49
CA VAL A 31 1.48 18.38 36.06
C VAL A 31 1.70 16.89 35.86
N TYR A 32 2.64 16.29 36.62
CA TYR A 32 2.89 14.86 36.58
C TYR A 32 1.64 14.04 36.96
N ARG A 33 0.92 14.45 38.01
CA ARG A 33 -0.34 13.77 38.40
C ARG A 33 -1.43 13.88 37.34
N VAL A 34 -1.54 15.02 36.66
CA VAL A 34 -2.49 15.18 35.54
C VAL A 34 -2.10 14.27 34.38
N PHE A 35 -0.82 14.22 34.03
CA PHE A 35 -0.32 13.37 32.95
C PHE A 35 -0.49 11.88 33.25
N ASP A 36 -0.19 11.45 34.47
CA ASP A 36 -0.40 10.08 34.93
C ASP A 36 -1.89 9.70 34.93
N GLY A 37 -2.76 10.63 35.36
CA GLY A 37 -4.22 10.47 35.28
C GLY A 37 -4.72 10.29 33.85
N LEU A 38 -4.21 11.09 32.90
CA LEU A 38 -4.54 10.99 31.48
C LEU A 38 -4.06 9.66 30.88
N ASN A 39 -2.84 9.22 31.19
CA ASN A 39 -2.32 7.93 30.72
C ASN A 39 -3.15 6.75 31.22
N ASN A 40 -3.54 6.78 32.50
CA ASN A 40 -4.40 5.74 33.07
C ASN A 40 -5.79 5.71 32.40
N GLN A 41 -6.36 6.87 32.06
CA GLN A 41 -7.62 6.94 31.30
C GLN A 41 -7.47 6.41 29.88
N ILE A 42 -6.38 6.72 29.18
CA ILE A 42 -6.08 6.20 27.83
C ILE A 42 -5.91 4.68 27.86
N LEU A 43 -5.23 4.14 28.87
CA LEU A 43 -5.06 2.70 29.05
C LEU A 43 -6.42 2.00 29.26
N MET A 44 -7.28 2.56 30.10
CA MET A 44 -8.65 2.07 30.34
C MET A 44 -9.51 2.12 29.08
N LEU A 45 -9.42 3.19 28.29
CA LEU A 45 -10.12 3.33 27.02
C LEU A 45 -9.65 2.28 25.99
N THR A 46 -8.35 1.99 25.96
CA THR A 46 -7.76 1.00 25.06
C THR A 46 -8.18 -0.42 25.42
N ASP A 47 -8.22 -0.75 26.72
CA ASP A 47 -8.71 -2.05 27.20
C ASP A 47 -10.22 -2.22 26.95
N SER A 48 -11.01 -1.16 27.19
CA SER A 48 -12.45 -1.16 26.90
C SER A 48 -12.72 -1.37 25.40
N ARG A 49 -11.95 -0.70 24.52
CA ARG A 49 -12.01 -0.89 23.08
C ARG A 49 -11.69 -2.34 22.69
N SER A 50 -10.61 -2.93 23.23
CA SER A 50 -10.26 -4.33 22.95
C SER A 50 -11.37 -5.31 23.37
N LYS A 51 -12.01 -5.06 24.51
CA LYS A 51 -13.16 -5.85 24.99
C LYS A 51 -14.38 -5.71 24.07
N MET A 52 -14.67 -4.49 23.60
CA MET A 52 -15.74 -4.26 22.63
C MET A 52 -15.46 -4.94 21.29
N GLU A 53 -14.25 -4.85 20.76
CA GLU A 53 -13.86 -5.53 19.51
C GLU A 53 -14.05 -7.04 19.63
N LYS A 54 -13.64 -7.66 20.75
CA LYS A 54 -13.89 -9.09 21.01
C LYS A 54 -15.38 -9.43 21.10
N ALA A 55 -16.20 -8.58 21.74
CA ALA A 55 -17.64 -8.78 21.84
C ALA A 55 -18.33 -8.66 20.47
N ILE A 56 -17.91 -7.70 19.64
CA ILE A 56 -18.44 -7.52 18.27
C ILE A 56 -18.08 -8.73 17.40
N THR A 57 -16.83 -9.20 17.44
CA THR A 57 -16.41 -10.41 16.71
C THR A 57 -17.23 -11.63 17.15
N LYS A 58 -17.50 -11.78 18.45
CA LYS A 58 -18.34 -12.86 18.96
C LYS A 58 -19.79 -12.78 18.44
N LEU A 59 -20.39 -11.59 18.44
CA LEU A 59 -21.74 -11.38 17.90
C LEU A 59 -21.81 -11.60 16.39
N GLN A 60 -20.76 -11.25 15.64
CA GLN A 60 -20.67 -11.54 14.21
C GLN A 60 -20.61 -13.05 13.94
N LEU A 61 -19.86 -13.80 14.75
CA LEU A 61 -19.81 -15.26 14.66
C LEU A 61 -21.17 -15.92 14.98
N GLU A 62 -21.83 -15.49 16.06
CA GLU A 62 -23.17 -15.98 16.42
C GLU A 62 -24.22 -15.67 15.33
N ARG A 63 -24.11 -14.52 14.64
CA ARG A 63 -24.99 -14.18 13.52
C ARG A 63 -24.76 -15.08 12.30
N ILE A 64 -23.51 -15.44 12.02
CA ILE A 64 -23.16 -16.37 10.94
C ILE A 64 -23.75 -17.76 11.20
N ASP A 65 -23.71 -18.23 12.46
CA ASP A 65 -24.31 -19.51 12.85
C ASP A 65 -25.84 -19.50 12.72
N ILE A 66 -26.50 -18.37 13.04
CA ILE A 66 -27.96 -18.22 12.90
C ILE A 66 -28.39 -18.18 11.42
N ASP A 67 -27.64 -17.49 10.56
CA ASP A 67 -27.93 -17.43 9.12
C ASP A 67 -27.73 -18.79 8.44
N GLN A 68 -26.80 -19.62 8.94
CA GLN A 68 -26.61 -21.00 8.46
C GLN A 68 -27.69 -21.96 8.98
N GLY A 69 -28.30 -21.68 10.14
CA GLY A 69 -29.37 -22.49 10.73
C GLY A 69 -30.73 -22.40 10.02
N GLN A 70 -30.95 -21.42 9.14
CA GLN A 70 -32.23 -21.22 8.42
C GLN A 70 -32.26 -21.76 6.97
N GLN A 71 -31.16 -22.27 6.42
CA GLN A 71 -31.10 -22.80 5.04
C GLN A 71 -30.93 -24.34 4.96
N GLY A 72 -31.57 -25.08 5.86
CA GLY A 72 -31.53 -26.54 5.87
C GLY A 72 -32.75 -27.20 5.22
N SER A 73 -32.82 -27.30 3.88
CA SER A 73 -33.41 -28.45 3.17
C SER A 73 -33.23 -28.36 1.64
N ALA A 74 -32.12 -28.88 1.12
CA ALA A 74 -32.04 -29.38 -0.26
C ALA A 74 -30.88 -30.37 -0.37
N GLN A 75 -31.23 -31.64 -0.48
CA GLN A 75 -30.33 -32.76 -0.73
C GLN A 75 -29.96 -32.73 -2.22
N GLY A 76 -28.67 -32.63 -2.55
CA GLY A 76 -28.22 -32.55 -3.94
C GLY A 76 -26.71 -32.67 -4.11
N ASP A 77 -26.28 -33.87 -4.47
CA ASP A 77 -25.15 -34.24 -5.33
C ASP A 77 -23.76 -33.62 -5.01
N PHE A 78 -22.89 -34.43 -4.40
CA PHE A 78 -21.46 -34.17 -4.21
C PHE A 78 -20.74 -34.14 -5.58
N SER A 79 -20.85 -33.00 -6.26
CA SER A 79 -20.06 -32.66 -7.42
C SER A 79 -18.62 -32.36 -6.98
N LYS A 80 -17.66 -32.90 -7.74
CA LYS A 80 -16.21 -32.69 -7.63
C LYS A 80 -15.87 -31.28 -7.11
N GLU A 81 -15.12 -31.18 -6.01
CA GLU A 81 -14.58 -29.92 -5.49
C GLU A 81 -13.89 -29.14 -6.63
N LYS A 82 -14.58 -28.15 -7.19
CA LYS A 82 -13.92 -27.05 -7.92
C LYS A 82 -13.15 -26.28 -6.87
N GLY A 83 -11.82 -26.42 -6.88
CA GLY A 83 -10.94 -25.75 -5.93
C GLY A 83 -11.29 -24.26 -5.81
N GLY A 84 -11.54 -23.81 -4.57
CA GLY A 84 -12.01 -22.49 -4.13
C GLY A 84 -11.95 -21.37 -5.17
N ASP A 85 -12.86 -21.41 -6.14
CA ASP A 85 -12.87 -20.43 -7.22
C ASP A 85 -13.45 -19.14 -6.67
N ILE A 86 -12.65 -18.09 -6.72
CA ILE A 86 -12.99 -16.75 -6.27
C ILE A 86 -14.25 -16.32 -7.01
N SER A 87 -15.28 -15.91 -6.25
CA SER A 87 -16.63 -15.72 -6.80
C SER A 87 -16.65 -14.77 -8.00
N ASP A 88 -17.60 -14.96 -8.93
CA ASP A 88 -17.83 -14.03 -10.04
C ASP A 88 -18.23 -12.61 -9.58
N ASN A 89 -18.42 -12.39 -8.27
CA ASN A 89 -18.64 -11.06 -7.69
C ASN A 89 -17.34 -10.33 -7.28
N THR A 90 -16.18 -10.90 -7.57
CA THR A 90 -14.90 -10.37 -7.07
C THR A 90 -14.43 -9.15 -7.86
N VAL A 91 -13.94 -8.16 -7.13
CA VAL A 91 -13.31 -6.95 -7.67
C VAL A 91 -11.87 -6.87 -7.18
N ILE A 92 -10.94 -6.70 -8.11
CA ILE A 92 -9.53 -6.41 -7.82
C ILE A 92 -9.28 -4.93 -8.11
N LEU A 93 -8.61 -4.24 -7.18
CA LEU A 93 -8.11 -2.89 -7.35
C LEU A 93 -6.59 -2.90 -7.51
N TYR A 94 -6.13 -2.49 -8.69
CA TYR A 94 -4.73 -2.21 -8.97
C TYR A 94 -4.52 -0.69 -9.03
N ASN A 95 -4.30 -0.07 -7.87
CA ASN A 95 -4.08 1.37 -7.75
C ASN A 95 -2.62 1.75 -8.13
N ARG A 96 -2.33 1.55 -9.42
CA ARG A 96 -0.99 1.52 -10.00
C ARG A 96 -0.16 2.78 -9.74
N VAL A 97 1.03 2.56 -9.20
CA VAL A 97 2.07 3.59 -9.10
C VAL A 97 2.66 3.90 -10.49
N PRO A 98 2.95 5.18 -10.82
CA PRO A 98 3.65 5.53 -12.06
C PRO A 98 5.07 4.96 -12.12
N LYS A 99 5.46 4.48 -13.31
CA LYS A 99 6.83 4.02 -13.64
C LYS A 99 7.34 2.78 -12.88
N THR A 100 6.42 1.95 -12.37
CA THR A 100 6.69 0.66 -11.68
C THR A 100 6.31 -0.57 -12.53
N GLY A 101 6.52 -0.51 -13.86
CA GLY A 101 6.12 -1.62 -14.76
C GLY A 101 4.61 -1.76 -14.99
N SER A 102 3.81 -0.81 -14.51
CA SER A 102 2.34 -0.89 -14.51
C SER A 102 1.67 -1.00 -15.88
N THR A 103 2.35 -0.61 -16.96
CA THR A 103 1.83 -0.80 -18.33
C THR A 103 2.01 -2.24 -18.81
N SER A 104 3.12 -2.89 -18.48
CA SER A 104 3.32 -4.32 -18.77
C SER A 104 2.28 -5.17 -18.04
N LEU A 105 2.09 -4.93 -16.73
CA LEU A 105 1.07 -5.65 -15.95
C LEU A 105 -0.33 -5.42 -16.55
N ALA A 106 -0.72 -4.17 -16.81
CA ALA A 106 -2.01 -3.88 -17.44
C ALA A 106 -2.17 -4.57 -18.80
N GLY A 107 -1.10 -4.67 -19.61
CA GLY A 107 -1.10 -5.40 -20.87
C GLY A 107 -1.45 -6.88 -20.69
N VAL A 108 -0.88 -7.54 -19.69
CA VAL A 108 -1.22 -8.93 -19.31
C VAL A 108 -2.70 -9.03 -18.89
N LEU A 109 -3.19 -8.09 -18.07
CA LEU A 109 -4.59 -8.09 -17.64
C LEU A 109 -5.56 -8.01 -18.84
N TYR A 110 -5.30 -7.10 -19.79
CA TYR A 110 -6.15 -6.93 -20.96
C TYR A 110 -6.16 -8.15 -21.90
N ASP A 111 -5.07 -8.90 -21.99
CA ASP A 111 -5.02 -10.09 -22.83
C ASP A 111 -5.75 -11.27 -22.18
N LEU A 112 -5.61 -11.42 -20.87
CA LEU A 112 -6.25 -12.49 -20.13
C LEU A 112 -7.73 -12.25 -19.91
N CYS A 113 -8.23 -11.01 -19.93
CA CYS A 113 -9.62 -10.73 -19.58
C CYS A 113 -10.64 -11.41 -20.48
N THR A 114 -10.33 -11.57 -21.77
CA THR A 114 -11.20 -12.29 -22.72
C THR A 114 -11.16 -13.79 -22.49
N ILE A 115 -9.97 -14.35 -22.24
CA ILE A 115 -9.73 -15.78 -22.03
C ILE A 115 -10.36 -16.23 -20.71
N ASN A 116 -10.06 -15.49 -19.65
CA ASN A 116 -10.50 -15.78 -18.29
C ASN A 116 -11.87 -15.16 -17.99
N LYS A 117 -12.54 -14.48 -18.93
CA LYS A 117 -13.92 -13.96 -18.79
C LYS A 117 -14.11 -13.01 -17.60
N TYR A 118 -13.33 -11.93 -17.53
CA TYR A 118 -13.51 -10.84 -16.56
C TYR A 118 -13.39 -9.48 -17.26
N TYR A 119 -13.72 -8.39 -16.57
CA TYR A 119 -13.60 -7.04 -17.12
C TYR A 119 -12.34 -6.32 -16.61
N VAL A 120 -11.63 -5.61 -17.49
CA VAL A 120 -10.54 -4.71 -17.10
C VAL A 120 -10.98 -3.27 -17.36
N ILE A 121 -11.00 -2.45 -16.30
CA ILE A 121 -11.54 -1.10 -16.35
C ILE A 121 -10.45 -0.11 -15.92
N HIS A 122 -10.14 0.85 -16.78
CA HIS A 122 -9.19 1.91 -16.46
C HIS A 122 -9.90 3.07 -15.74
N LEU A 123 -9.47 3.38 -14.52
CA LEU A 123 -9.89 4.55 -13.78
C LEU A 123 -9.06 5.76 -14.21
N ASN A 124 -9.73 6.78 -14.74
CA ASN A 124 -9.14 8.06 -15.06
C ASN A 124 -9.61 9.12 -14.06
N THR A 125 -8.68 9.87 -13.48
CA THR A 125 -8.99 10.98 -12.57
C THR A 125 -8.74 12.31 -13.27
N SER A 126 -9.56 13.32 -12.95
CA SER A 126 -9.40 14.66 -13.48
C SER A 126 -7.99 15.18 -13.21
N ARG A 127 -7.30 15.66 -14.26
CA ARG A 127 -5.92 16.18 -14.19
C ARG A 127 -4.90 15.20 -13.59
N ASN A 128 -5.18 13.89 -13.60
CA ASN A 128 -4.37 12.86 -12.94
C ASN A 128 -4.18 13.12 -11.44
N GLN A 129 -5.21 13.66 -10.77
CA GLN A 129 -5.23 13.77 -9.31
C GLN A 129 -5.10 12.37 -8.69
N ARG A 130 -4.26 12.27 -7.66
CA ARG A 130 -3.97 11.00 -6.97
C ARG A 130 -4.94 10.73 -5.83
N THR A 131 -5.62 11.78 -5.36
CA THR A 131 -6.63 11.73 -4.30
C THR A 131 -7.99 12.13 -4.83
N LEU A 132 -9.03 11.58 -4.22
CA LEU A 132 -10.42 11.94 -4.44
C LEU A 132 -10.99 12.67 -3.23
N SER A 133 -11.94 13.59 -3.48
CA SER A 133 -12.77 14.18 -2.42
C SER A 133 -13.56 13.08 -1.71
N LEU A 134 -14.00 13.31 -0.46
CA LEU A 134 -14.80 12.31 0.26
C LEU A 134 -16.08 11.93 -0.50
N ALA A 135 -16.72 12.90 -1.17
CA ALA A 135 -17.90 12.66 -2.00
C ALA A 135 -17.56 11.79 -3.23
N ASP A 136 -16.43 12.01 -3.87
CA ASP A 136 -16.00 11.19 -5.01
C ASP A 136 -15.49 9.81 -4.57
N GLN A 137 -14.91 9.68 -3.37
CA GLN A 137 -14.61 8.38 -2.77
C GLN A 137 -15.90 7.57 -2.57
N MET A 138 -16.93 8.16 -1.96
CA MET A 138 -18.25 7.53 -1.82
C MET A 138 -18.78 7.08 -3.19
N ARG A 139 -18.81 7.97 -4.19
CA ARG A 139 -19.32 7.66 -5.54
C ARG A 139 -18.52 6.55 -6.22
N PHE A 140 -17.19 6.61 -6.15
CA PHE A 140 -16.30 5.60 -6.72
C PHE A 140 -16.58 4.23 -6.09
N ILE A 141 -16.60 4.17 -4.77
CA ILE A 141 -16.84 2.94 -4.01
C ILE A 141 -18.22 2.36 -4.31
N THR A 142 -19.28 3.17 -4.26
CA THR A 142 -20.64 2.70 -4.55
C THR A 142 -20.78 2.21 -5.98
N ASN A 143 -20.09 2.84 -6.94
CA ASN A 143 -20.12 2.42 -8.33
C ASN A 143 -19.44 1.06 -8.49
N ILE A 144 -18.20 0.89 -8.03
CA ILE A 144 -17.50 -0.37 -8.27
C ILE A 144 -18.09 -1.54 -7.48
N THR A 145 -18.67 -1.28 -6.30
CA THR A 145 -19.24 -2.33 -5.46
C THR A 145 -20.62 -2.77 -5.92
N ASN A 146 -21.41 -1.91 -6.57
CA ASN A 146 -22.77 -2.24 -7.01
C ASN A 146 -22.90 -2.46 -8.54
N TRP A 147 -21.80 -2.38 -9.30
CA TRP A 147 -21.85 -2.61 -10.75
C TRP A 147 -21.77 -4.10 -11.11
N ASP A 148 -22.83 -4.84 -10.80
CA ASP A 148 -22.85 -6.30 -10.93
C ASP A 148 -22.63 -6.80 -12.37
N THR A 149 -23.09 -6.05 -13.37
CA THR A 149 -22.87 -6.38 -14.80
C THR A 149 -21.42 -6.23 -15.26
N LYS A 150 -20.52 -5.76 -14.38
CA LYS A 150 -19.08 -5.64 -14.62
C LYS A 150 -18.26 -6.47 -13.63
N LYS A 151 -18.83 -7.51 -13.06
CA LYS A 151 -18.09 -8.46 -12.22
C LYS A 151 -17.96 -9.83 -12.94
N PRO A 152 -16.84 -10.55 -12.72
CA PRO A 152 -15.68 -10.11 -11.94
C PRO A 152 -14.86 -9.07 -12.72
N SER A 153 -14.16 -8.17 -12.02
CA SER A 153 -13.37 -7.12 -12.66
C SER A 153 -12.06 -6.78 -11.96
N ILE A 154 -11.14 -6.22 -12.76
CA ILE A 154 -9.95 -5.53 -12.28
C ILE A 154 -10.05 -4.07 -12.70
N TYR A 155 -10.11 -3.18 -11.71
CA TYR A 155 -9.96 -1.75 -11.94
C TYR A 155 -8.50 -1.36 -11.76
N HIS A 156 -7.96 -0.58 -12.67
CA HIS A 156 -6.60 -0.05 -12.54
C HIS A 156 -6.54 1.45 -12.85
N GLY A 157 -5.75 2.19 -12.09
CA GLY A 157 -5.59 3.63 -12.30
C GLY A 157 -4.67 4.28 -11.28
N HIS A 158 -4.27 5.51 -11.55
CA HIS A 158 -3.40 6.30 -10.69
C HIS A 158 -4.19 6.92 -9.55
N LEU A 159 -4.34 6.16 -8.46
CA LEU A 159 -5.10 6.54 -7.27
C LEU A 159 -4.37 6.08 -6.01
N ALA A 160 -4.39 6.88 -4.96
CA ALA A 160 -3.89 6.45 -3.66
C ALA A 160 -4.83 5.40 -3.02
N PHE A 161 -4.33 4.67 -2.04
CA PHE A 161 -5.11 3.69 -1.30
C PHE A 161 -6.37 4.33 -0.70
N ILE A 162 -7.49 3.61 -0.80
CA ILE A 162 -8.76 3.96 -0.14
C ILE A 162 -9.16 2.78 0.70
N ASP A 163 -9.40 3.01 1.98
CA ASP A 163 -9.93 1.97 2.85
C ASP A 163 -11.46 1.86 2.66
N PHE A 164 -11.88 0.83 1.92
CA PHE A 164 -13.29 0.54 1.65
C PHE A 164 -14.09 0.19 2.90
N SER A 165 -13.43 -0.29 3.97
CA SER A 165 -14.11 -0.69 5.21
C SER A 165 -14.81 0.49 5.89
N ARG A 166 -14.28 1.70 5.71
CA ARG A 166 -14.85 2.96 6.22
C ARG A 166 -16.18 3.35 5.59
N PHE A 167 -16.58 2.67 4.51
CA PHE A 167 -17.72 3.04 3.67
C PHE A 167 -18.90 2.07 3.79
N GLY A 168 -18.83 1.10 4.71
CA GLY A 168 -19.95 0.19 5.00
C GLY A 168 -20.33 -0.74 3.84
N VAL A 169 -19.37 -1.07 2.97
CA VAL A 169 -19.61 -1.97 1.83
C VAL A 169 -19.66 -3.43 2.27
N LYS A 170 -20.48 -4.23 1.60
CA LYS A 170 -20.65 -5.66 1.93
C LYS A 170 -19.44 -6.53 1.55
N GLN A 171 -18.77 -6.18 0.45
CA GLN A 171 -17.63 -6.92 -0.06
C GLN A 171 -16.48 -5.94 -0.30
N LEU A 172 -15.33 -6.24 0.31
CA LEU A 172 -14.10 -5.48 0.11
C LEU A 172 -13.43 -5.93 -1.19
N PRO A 173 -12.88 -5.00 -1.98
CA PRO A 173 -12.06 -5.37 -3.13
C PRO A 173 -10.73 -5.96 -2.68
N ILE A 174 -10.13 -6.78 -3.55
CA ILE A 174 -8.77 -7.29 -3.38
C ILE A 174 -7.79 -6.24 -3.91
N TYR A 175 -6.92 -5.71 -3.06
CA TYR A 175 -5.86 -4.80 -3.51
C TYR A 175 -4.61 -5.56 -3.95
N ILE A 176 -4.03 -5.14 -5.07
CA ILE A 176 -2.69 -5.56 -5.52
C ILE A 176 -1.92 -4.32 -5.98
N ASN A 177 -0.59 -4.37 -5.92
CA ASN A 177 0.21 -3.28 -6.48
C ASN A 177 1.62 -3.73 -6.87
N MET A 178 2.41 -2.80 -7.41
CA MET A 178 3.83 -2.99 -7.69
C MET A 178 4.64 -1.75 -7.29
N VAL A 179 5.77 -2.00 -6.65
CA VAL A 179 6.78 -0.98 -6.29
C VAL A 179 8.04 -1.11 -7.15
N ARG A 180 8.91 -0.12 -7.06
CA ARG A 180 10.21 -0.05 -7.72
C ARG A 180 11.21 0.67 -6.83
N GLU A 181 12.50 0.40 -7.01
CA GLU A 181 13.54 1.20 -6.35
C GLU A 181 13.29 2.71 -6.62
N PRO A 182 13.29 3.56 -5.56
CA PRO A 182 12.79 4.94 -5.65
C PRO A 182 13.55 5.83 -6.63
N LEU A 183 14.88 5.76 -6.66
CA LEU A 183 15.74 6.57 -7.53
C LEU A 183 15.56 6.14 -8.98
N ASP A 184 15.54 4.84 -9.24
CA ASP A 184 15.31 4.24 -10.55
C ASP A 184 13.95 4.64 -11.12
N ARG A 185 12.92 4.68 -10.26
CA ARG A 185 11.58 5.19 -10.60
C ARG A 185 11.63 6.68 -10.96
N LEU A 186 12.31 7.51 -10.17
CA LEU A 186 12.46 8.95 -10.42
C LEU A 186 13.19 9.21 -11.73
N ILE A 187 14.33 8.56 -11.97
CA ILE A 187 15.11 8.68 -13.20
C ILE A 187 14.28 8.23 -14.40
N SER A 188 13.54 7.12 -14.28
CA SER A 188 12.64 6.65 -15.34
C SER A 188 11.56 7.69 -15.66
N TYR A 189 11.03 8.39 -14.65
CA TYR A 189 10.06 9.47 -14.82
C TYR A 189 10.69 10.74 -15.43
N TYR A 190 11.86 11.15 -14.94
CA TYR A 190 12.61 12.31 -15.39
C TYR A 190 12.86 12.29 -16.90
N TYR A 191 13.34 11.16 -17.40
CA TYR A 191 13.59 10.99 -18.82
C TYR A 191 12.32 10.72 -19.62
N PHE A 192 11.29 10.11 -19.02
CA PHE A 192 10.00 9.91 -19.67
C PHE A 192 9.32 11.22 -20.03
N VAL A 193 9.34 12.24 -19.14
CA VAL A 193 8.69 13.53 -19.44
C VAL A 193 9.42 14.35 -20.51
N ARG A 194 10.68 14.01 -20.82
CA ARG A 194 11.53 14.63 -21.85
C ARG A 194 11.47 13.89 -23.19
N TYR A 195 11.65 12.57 -23.16
CA TYR A 195 11.83 11.76 -24.37
C TYR A 195 10.62 10.87 -24.72
N GLY A 196 9.63 10.76 -23.83
CA GLY A 196 8.47 9.89 -24.06
C GLY A 196 8.77 8.41 -23.88
N ASP A 197 8.00 7.59 -24.58
CA ASP A 197 8.01 6.13 -24.50
C ASP A 197 7.75 5.49 -25.86
N ASP A 198 8.14 4.23 -25.97
CA ASP A 198 7.93 3.36 -27.13
C ASP A 198 6.46 2.97 -27.38
N PHE A 199 5.60 3.05 -26.37
CA PHE A 199 4.21 2.61 -26.44
C PHE A 199 3.30 3.64 -27.12
N ARG A 200 3.59 4.94 -26.95
CA ARG A 200 2.90 6.06 -27.62
C ARG A 200 3.93 7.08 -28.14
N PRO A 201 4.74 6.72 -29.16
CA PRO A 201 5.90 7.51 -29.56
C PRO A 201 5.54 8.89 -30.13
N HIS A 202 4.34 9.05 -30.70
CA HIS A 202 3.90 10.31 -31.30
C HIS A 202 3.40 11.34 -30.29
N VAL A 203 3.26 10.98 -29.00
CA VAL A 203 2.76 11.89 -27.97
C VAL A 203 3.90 12.72 -27.40
N LYS A 204 3.96 14.00 -27.78
CA LYS A 204 4.89 14.96 -27.17
C LYS A 204 4.58 15.11 -25.69
N ARG A 205 5.61 14.93 -24.86
CA ARG A 205 5.52 15.05 -23.41
C ARG A 205 5.74 16.49 -22.96
N ARG A 206 5.35 16.79 -21.73
CA ARG A 206 5.33 18.16 -21.18
C ARG A 206 6.68 18.87 -21.25
N LYS A 207 7.79 18.14 -21.14
CA LYS A 207 9.16 18.66 -21.15
C LYS A 207 9.91 18.24 -22.43
N ALA A 208 9.19 17.93 -23.51
CA ALA A 208 9.83 17.54 -24.76
C ALA A 208 10.71 18.68 -25.31
N GLY A 209 11.94 18.34 -25.69
CA GLY A 209 12.96 19.29 -26.17
C GLY A 209 13.95 19.74 -25.09
N ASP A 210 13.67 19.45 -23.81
CA ASP A 210 14.67 19.56 -22.75
C ASP A 210 15.62 18.35 -22.82
N ASN A 211 16.90 18.63 -23.10
CA ASN A 211 17.94 17.62 -23.25
C ASN A 211 18.86 17.52 -22.02
N GLU A 212 18.53 18.21 -20.94
CA GLU A 212 19.32 18.16 -19.70
C GLU A 212 19.32 16.74 -19.11
N SER A 213 20.52 16.25 -18.80
CA SER A 213 20.72 14.98 -18.11
C SER A 213 20.28 15.05 -16.64
N PHE A 214 19.99 13.89 -16.04
CA PHE A 214 19.63 13.84 -14.62
C PHE A 214 20.77 14.37 -13.74
N ASP A 215 22.02 14.08 -14.09
CA ASP A 215 23.21 14.57 -13.38
C ASP A 215 23.34 16.09 -13.43
N GLU A 216 23.14 16.71 -14.60
CA GLU A 216 23.17 18.17 -14.74
C GLU A 216 22.07 18.82 -13.91
N CYS A 217 20.86 18.27 -13.93
CA CYS A 217 19.76 18.74 -13.10
C CYS A 217 20.14 18.68 -11.61
N VAL A 218 20.69 17.56 -11.13
CA VAL A 218 21.05 17.40 -9.72
C VAL A 218 22.21 18.31 -9.31
N ALA A 219 23.18 18.52 -10.21
CA ALA A 219 24.32 19.40 -9.95
C ALA A 219 23.89 20.86 -9.71
N ARG A 220 22.82 21.32 -10.38
CA ARG A 220 22.27 22.68 -10.22
C ARG A 220 21.04 22.78 -9.31
N ASP A 221 20.72 21.73 -8.57
CA ASP A 221 19.54 21.65 -7.69
C ASP A 221 18.21 21.92 -8.42
N GLY A 222 18.02 21.28 -9.57
CA GLY A 222 16.84 21.44 -10.42
C GLY A 222 15.56 20.84 -9.83
N VAL A 223 14.43 21.51 -10.08
CA VAL A 223 13.11 21.13 -9.53
C VAL A 223 12.64 19.74 -9.98
N ASP A 224 12.98 19.30 -11.19
CA ASP A 224 12.52 18.00 -11.73
C ASP A 224 13.28 16.78 -11.13
N CYS A 225 14.44 17.01 -10.51
CA CYS A 225 15.29 15.99 -9.88
C CYS A 225 15.43 16.20 -8.36
N ASP A 226 14.76 17.20 -7.79
CA ASP A 226 14.69 17.44 -6.34
C ASP A 226 14.26 16.15 -5.62
N PRO A 227 14.95 15.72 -4.54
CA PRO A 227 14.59 14.56 -3.74
C PRO A 227 13.13 14.52 -3.27
N LYS A 228 12.44 15.66 -3.14
CA LYS A 228 11.00 15.72 -2.85
C LYS A 228 10.16 14.94 -3.87
N ASN A 229 10.62 14.81 -5.11
CA ASN A 229 9.93 14.03 -6.15
C ASN A 229 10.08 12.51 -5.99
N LEU A 230 10.90 12.04 -5.05
CA LEU A 230 10.95 10.62 -4.67
C LEU A 230 9.66 10.20 -3.94
N TRP A 231 9.07 11.11 -3.15
CA TRP A 231 7.87 10.89 -2.32
C TRP A 231 6.62 10.62 -3.17
N VAL A 232 6.42 9.36 -3.53
CA VAL A 232 5.36 8.90 -4.43
C VAL A 232 4.82 7.53 -4.03
N GLN A 233 5.67 6.57 -3.67
CA GLN A 233 5.17 5.23 -3.35
C GLN A 233 4.51 5.25 -1.97
N ILE A 234 5.17 5.82 -0.97
CA ILE A 234 4.60 5.98 0.38
C ILE A 234 3.18 6.59 0.35
N PRO A 235 2.93 7.77 -0.26
CA PRO A 235 1.58 8.34 -0.31
C PRO A 235 0.55 7.46 -1.03
N TYR A 236 0.96 6.68 -2.05
CA TYR A 236 0.05 5.79 -2.75
C TYR A 236 -0.46 4.64 -1.87
N PHE A 237 0.34 4.19 -0.89
CA PHE A 237 -0.04 3.14 0.07
C PHE A 237 -0.62 3.72 1.37
N CYS A 238 -0.12 4.88 1.83
CA CYS A 238 -0.66 5.60 2.98
C CYS A 238 -2.11 6.07 2.72
N GLY A 239 -2.40 6.56 1.51
CA GLY A 239 -3.76 6.81 1.05
C GLY A 239 -4.18 8.28 1.03
N HIS A 240 -5.40 8.55 1.48
CA HIS A 240 -6.09 9.84 1.30
C HIS A 240 -5.94 10.82 2.48
N HIS A 241 -5.19 10.46 3.53
CA HIS A 241 -4.93 11.37 4.64
C HIS A 241 -4.00 12.51 4.22
N ALA A 242 -4.13 13.71 4.79
CA ALA A 242 -3.34 14.88 4.42
C ALA A 242 -1.83 14.63 4.62
N ASP A 243 -1.47 14.10 5.78
CA ASP A 243 -0.08 13.81 6.19
C ASP A 243 0.62 12.80 5.26
N CYS A 244 -0.13 11.95 4.54
CA CYS A 244 0.45 11.08 3.51
C CYS A 244 1.20 11.87 2.43
N TRP A 245 0.74 13.09 2.15
CA TRP A 245 1.22 13.95 1.07
C TRP A 245 2.26 14.98 1.53
N GLU A 246 2.69 14.92 2.79
CA GLU A 246 3.79 15.71 3.33
C GLU A 246 5.11 14.93 3.16
N PRO A 247 6.02 15.37 2.27
CA PRO A 247 7.25 14.63 2.02
C PRO A 247 8.12 14.53 3.27
N GLY A 248 8.49 13.30 3.64
CA GLY A 248 9.34 13.05 4.81
C GLY A 248 8.57 12.86 6.12
N ASN A 249 7.24 12.72 6.08
CA ASN A 249 6.43 12.47 7.27
C ASN A 249 6.55 11.01 7.75
N GLU A 250 7.03 10.79 8.97
CA GLU A 250 7.29 9.46 9.55
C GLU A 250 6.01 8.64 9.74
N TRP A 251 4.91 9.28 10.17
CA TRP A 251 3.63 8.61 10.32
C TRP A 251 3.13 8.06 8.99
N ALA A 252 3.32 8.79 7.89
CA ALA A 252 2.92 8.34 6.56
C ALA A 252 3.68 7.08 6.09
N LEU A 253 4.96 6.95 6.45
CA LEU A 253 5.76 5.75 6.17
C LEU A 253 5.20 4.55 6.94
N GLU A 254 4.96 4.69 8.23
CA GLU A 254 4.43 3.61 9.06
C GLU A 254 3.02 3.20 8.63
N GLU A 255 2.17 4.17 8.31
CA GLU A 255 0.82 3.89 7.79
C GLU A 255 0.86 3.21 6.42
N ALA A 256 1.80 3.58 5.54
CA ALA A 256 2.00 2.89 4.26
C ALA A 256 2.41 1.42 4.44
N LYS A 257 3.32 1.12 5.38
CA LYS A 257 3.72 -0.27 5.72
C LYS A 257 2.54 -1.04 6.31
N ASN A 258 1.81 -0.41 7.24
CA ASN A 258 0.62 -0.97 7.85
C ASN A 258 -0.44 -1.34 6.79
N ASN A 259 -0.74 -0.42 5.87
CA ASN A 259 -1.70 -0.67 4.80
C ASN A 259 -1.23 -1.77 3.85
N LEU A 260 0.06 -1.80 3.51
CA LEU A 260 0.65 -2.86 2.67
C LEU A 260 0.38 -4.25 3.26
N VAL A 261 0.57 -4.44 4.56
CA VAL A 261 0.39 -5.74 5.21
C VAL A 261 -1.08 -6.11 5.40
N HIS A 262 -1.93 -5.16 5.76
CA HIS A 262 -3.30 -5.46 6.19
C HIS A 262 -4.34 -5.38 5.09
N HIS A 263 -4.08 -4.61 4.02
CA HIS A 263 -5.08 -4.34 2.99
C HIS A 263 -4.70 -4.83 1.60
N TYR A 264 -3.41 -5.03 1.30
CA TYR A 264 -2.99 -5.57 0.02
C TYR A 264 -2.83 -7.09 0.09
N LEU A 265 -3.39 -7.80 -0.89
CA LEU A 265 -3.19 -9.25 -1.02
C LEU A 265 -1.71 -9.58 -1.27
N VAL A 266 -1.10 -8.85 -2.20
CA VAL A 266 0.32 -8.96 -2.53
C VAL A 266 0.78 -7.71 -3.26
N VAL A 267 1.99 -7.26 -2.93
CA VAL A 267 2.69 -6.17 -3.63
C VAL A 267 3.94 -6.75 -4.29
N GLY A 268 4.05 -6.57 -5.61
CA GLY A 268 5.17 -7.06 -6.39
C GLY A 268 6.30 -6.04 -6.54
N ILE A 269 7.42 -6.50 -7.08
CA ILE A 269 8.58 -5.68 -7.41
C ILE A 269 8.70 -5.59 -8.95
N THR A 270 9.00 -4.41 -9.48
CA THR A 270 9.12 -4.17 -10.93
C THR A 270 10.15 -5.10 -11.58
N GLU A 271 11.28 -5.29 -10.92
CA GLU A 271 12.43 -6.10 -11.33
C GLU A 271 12.11 -7.61 -11.34
N GLU A 272 11.05 -8.04 -10.62
CA GLU A 272 10.63 -9.43 -10.51
C GLU A 272 9.19 -9.66 -10.99
N LEU A 273 8.72 -8.91 -11.99
CA LEU A 273 7.36 -9.00 -12.51
C LEU A 273 6.95 -10.44 -12.88
N ARG A 274 7.86 -11.26 -13.44
CA ARG A 274 7.59 -12.67 -13.74
C ARG A 274 7.22 -13.48 -12.49
N SER A 275 7.98 -13.31 -11.41
CA SER A 275 7.69 -13.97 -10.13
C SER A 275 6.38 -13.47 -9.53
N PHE A 276 6.09 -12.18 -9.67
CA PHE A 276 4.83 -11.58 -9.19
C PHE A 276 3.62 -12.15 -9.93
N LEU A 277 3.68 -12.29 -11.25
CA LEU A 277 2.63 -12.93 -12.04
C LEU A 277 2.42 -14.39 -11.63
N ALA A 278 3.49 -15.14 -11.35
CA ALA A 278 3.37 -16.52 -10.88
C ALA A 278 2.70 -16.63 -9.50
N VAL A 279 2.98 -15.69 -8.57
CA VAL A 279 2.28 -15.63 -7.27
C VAL A 279 0.79 -15.30 -7.47
N LEU A 280 0.46 -14.35 -8.34
CA LEU A 280 -0.93 -13.98 -8.64
C LEU A 280 -1.68 -15.11 -9.35
N GLU A 281 -1.03 -15.83 -10.27
CA GLU A 281 -1.59 -16.99 -10.96
C GLU A 281 -1.91 -18.13 -9.98
N ALA A 282 -1.09 -18.31 -8.94
CA ALA A 282 -1.33 -19.28 -7.89
C ALA A 282 -2.47 -18.87 -6.94
N ALA A 283 -2.52 -17.59 -6.56
CA ALA A 283 -3.48 -17.08 -5.57
C ALA A 283 -4.86 -16.75 -6.17
N LEU A 284 -4.89 -16.26 -7.41
CA LEU A 284 -6.08 -15.71 -8.08
C LEU A 284 -6.24 -16.31 -9.51
N PRO A 285 -6.32 -17.64 -9.68
CA PRO A 285 -6.33 -18.28 -10.99
C PRO A 285 -7.48 -17.80 -11.89
N ARG A 286 -8.64 -17.45 -11.31
CA ARG A 286 -9.80 -16.86 -12.01
C ARG A 286 -9.46 -15.64 -12.86
N PHE A 287 -8.42 -14.89 -12.50
CA PHE A 287 -7.97 -13.69 -13.19
C PHE A 287 -6.64 -13.89 -13.91
N PHE A 288 -5.72 -14.65 -13.32
CA PHE A 288 -4.32 -14.72 -13.74
C PHE A 288 -3.89 -16.07 -14.32
N HIS A 289 -4.80 -17.03 -14.51
CA HIS A 289 -4.47 -18.27 -15.23
C HIS A 289 -3.87 -17.96 -16.60
N GLY A 290 -2.70 -18.52 -16.90
CA GLY A 290 -1.94 -18.29 -18.13
C GLY A 290 -1.04 -17.05 -18.11
N ALA A 291 -1.01 -16.26 -17.03
CA ALA A 291 -0.24 -15.01 -16.97
C ALA A 291 1.27 -15.23 -17.14
N THR A 292 1.84 -16.22 -16.46
CA THR A 292 3.28 -16.50 -16.55
C THR A 292 3.67 -16.96 -17.94
N ALA A 293 2.84 -17.81 -18.56
CA ALA A 293 3.05 -18.29 -19.92
C ALA A 293 3.01 -17.15 -20.94
N LEU A 294 2.00 -16.27 -20.84
CA LEU A 294 1.87 -15.09 -21.70
C LEU A 294 3.08 -14.14 -21.55
N TYR A 295 3.54 -13.92 -20.33
CA TYR A 295 4.71 -13.07 -20.08
C TYR A 295 5.98 -13.64 -20.73
N ASN A 296 6.19 -14.96 -20.66
CA ASN A 296 7.37 -15.61 -21.25
C ASN A 296 7.39 -15.57 -22.79
N GLN A 297 6.25 -15.38 -23.46
CA GLN A 297 6.18 -15.20 -24.92
C GLN A 297 6.73 -13.85 -25.39
N GLY A 298 7.00 -12.91 -24.47
CA GLY A 298 7.81 -11.71 -24.71
C GLY A 298 7.10 -10.54 -25.41
N THR A 299 5.98 -10.74 -26.09
CA THR A 299 5.28 -9.68 -26.88
C THR A 299 4.83 -8.47 -26.05
N LYS A 300 4.61 -8.64 -24.74
CA LYS A 300 4.16 -7.57 -23.82
C LYS A 300 4.92 -7.53 -22.48
N ALA A 301 6.05 -8.21 -22.39
CA ALA A 301 6.85 -8.24 -21.14
C ALA A 301 7.39 -6.86 -20.75
N HIS A 302 7.72 -6.03 -21.75
CA HIS A 302 8.38 -4.74 -21.56
C HIS A 302 7.69 -3.60 -22.30
N LEU A 303 6.46 -3.28 -21.91
CA LEU A 303 5.71 -2.16 -22.50
C LEU A 303 6.07 -0.82 -21.85
N ARG A 304 6.08 0.25 -22.66
CA ARG A 304 6.27 1.64 -22.23
C ARG A 304 7.65 1.89 -21.63
N GLN A 305 8.68 1.41 -22.33
CA GLN A 305 10.05 1.76 -22.01
C GLN A 305 10.30 3.24 -22.35
N THR A 306 11.04 3.93 -21.49
CA THR A 306 11.47 5.30 -21.77
C THR A 306 12.50 5.25 -22.90
N ILE A 307 12.28 6.01 -23.99
CA ILE A 307 13.07 5.90 -25.23
C ILE A 307 14.57 6.12 -25.00
N LYS A 308 14.91 7.13 -24.19
CA LYS A 308 16.29 7.46 -23.85
C LYS A 308 16.41 7.64 -22.34
N LYS A 309 17.34 6.91 -21.73
CA LYS A 309 17.70 7.01 -20.31
C LYS A 309 19.20 6.80 -20.18
N TRP A 310 19.85 7.59 -19.34
CA TRP A 310 21.25 7.41 -19.00
C TRP A 310 21.37 7.02 -17.52
N PRO A 311 22.33 6.16 -17.16
CA PRO A 311 22.63 5.88 -15.77
C PRO A 311 23.24 7.13 -15.11
N PRO A 312 22.87 7.44 -13.86
CA PRO A 312 23.45 8.57 -13.13
C PRO A 312 24.90 8.28 -12.73
N LYS A 313 25.69 9.34 -12.54
CA LYS A 313 27.04 9.26 -11.97
C LYS A 313 26.98 8.82 -10.50
N PRO A 314 28.03 8.15 -9.97
CA PRO A 314 28.08 7.75 -8.56
C PRO A 314 27.86 8.92 -7.58
N GLU A 315 28.47 10.08 -7.85
CA GLU A 315 28.33 11.30 -7.03
C GLU A 315 26.87 11.79 -6.99
N THR A 316 26.16 11.74 -8.12
CA THR A 316 24.73 12.08 -8.21
C THR A 316 23.88 11.13 -7.37
N VAL A 317 24.19 9.83 -7.43
CA VAL A 317 23.50 8.83 -6.63
C VAL A 317 23.72 9.10 -5.13
N GLU A 318 24.96 9.30 -4.70
CA GLU A 318 25.28 9.60 -3.31
C GLU A 318 24.56 10.86 -2.81
N LYS A 319 24.56 11.94 -3.59
CA LYS A 319 23.85 13.19 -3.24
C LYS A 319 22.35 12.96 -3.03
N ILE A 320 21.70 12.15 -3.88
CA ILE A 320 20.26 11.85 -3.71
C ILE A 320 20.03 10.92 -2.51
N LYS A 321 20.89 9.91 -2.34
CA LYS A 321 20.77 8.92 -1.26
C LYS A 321 20.97 9.52 0.13
N ASP A 322 21.70 10.62 0.23
CA ASP A 322 21.87 11.33 1.49
C ASP A 322 20.56 11.98 1.99
N SER A 323 19.60 12.24 1.11
CA SER A 323 18.33 12.87 1.48
C SER A 323 17.46 12.00 2.40
N HIS A 324 16.84 12.63 3.41
CA HIS A 324 15.90 11.95 4.30
C HIS A 324 14.74 11.28 3.54
N ILE A 325 14.23 11.95 2.50
CA ILE A 325 13.12 11.45 1.67
C ILE A 325 13.52 10.17 0.92
N TYR A 326 14.75 10.09 0.39
CA TYR A 326 15.23 8.85 -0.22
C TYR A 326 15.28 7.71 0.79
N ARG A 327 15.84 7.95 1.98
CA ARG A 327 15.97 6.91 3.02
C ARG A 327 14.62 6.30 3.37
N MET A 328 13.58 7.13 3.55
CA MET A 328 12.23 6.67 3.86
C MET A 328 11.58 5.88 2.70
N GLU A 329 11.67 6.40 1.46
CA GLU A 329 11.14 5.68 0.29
C GLU A 329 11.89 4.36 0.03
N SER A 330 13.20 4.33 0.31
CA SER A 330 14.02 3.12 0.23
C SER A 330 13.62 2.12 1.30
N GLU A 331 13.41 2.57 2.53
CA GLU A 331 12.95 1.74 3.63
C GLU A 331 11.58 1.11 3.33
N PHE A 332 10.63 1.88 2.79
CA PHE A 332 9.34 1.34 2.34
C PHE A 332 9.52 0.31 1.21
N TYR A 333 10.39 0.60 0.24
CA TYR A 333 10.67 -0.32 -0.87
C TYR A 333 11.29 -1.62 -0.37
N GLU A 334 12.32 -1.56 0.48
CA GLU A 334 13.00 -2.72 1.06
C GLU A 334 12.03 -3.56 1.90
N PHE A 335 11.18 -2.91 2.71
CA PHE A 335 10.10 -3.59 3.43
C PHE A 335 9.16 -4.37 2.50
N ALA A 336 8.73 -3.75 1.39
CA ALA A 336 7.88 -4.40 0.40
C ALA A 336 8.61 -5.55 -0.33
N VAL A 337 9.92 -5.40 -0.58
CA VAL A 337 10.77 -6.44 -1.19
C VAL A 337 10.83 -7.67 -0.29
N ASP A 338 11.16 -7.47 0.98
CA ASP A 338 11.28 -8.55 1.97
C ASP A 338 9.94 -9.27 2.14
N HIS A 339 8.85 -8.52 2.24
CA HIS A 339 7.51 -9.08 2.35
C HIS A 339 7.13 -9.90 1.11
N PHE A 340 7.39 -9.38 -0.10
CA PHE A 340 7.15 -10.11 -1.34
C PHE A 340 8.01 -11.37 -1.45
N HIS A 341 9.29 -11.30 -1.06
CA HIS A 341 10.20 -12.44 -1.09
C HIS A 341 9.75 -13.54 -0.13
N TYR A 342 9.24 -13.16 1.04
CA TYR A 342 8.62 -14.11 1.97
C TYR A 342 7.42 -14.81 1.32
N ILE A 343 6.44 -14.07 0.77
CA ILE A 343 5.26 -14.65 0.10
C ILE A 343 5.67 -15.55 -1.07
N LYS A 344 6.58 -15.07 -1.92
CA LYS A 344 7.17 -15.82 -3.04
C LYS A 344 7.79 -17.13 -2.55
N SER A 345 8.57 -17.08 -1.47
CA SER A 345 9.21 -18.25 -0.89
C SER A 345 8.20 -19.25 -0.34
N GLN A 346 7.04 -18.81 0.16
CA GLN A 346 5.98 -19.69 0.67
C GLN A 346 5.14 -20.29 -0.45
N THR A 347 4.95 -19.57 -1.56
CA THR A 347 4.04 -19.92 -2.66
C THR A 347 4.71 -20.74 -3.74
N LEU A 348 5.98 -20.43 -4.06
CA LEU A 348 6.69 -20.98 -5.22
C LEU A 348 7.88 -21.85 -4.80
N ARG A 349 8.29 -22.75 -5.69
CA ARG A 349 9.56 -23.49 -5.63
C ARG A 349 10.27 -23.37 -6.97
N LYS A 350 11.59 -23.54 -6.95
CA LYS A 350 12.43 -23.63 -8.15
C LYS A 350 13.00 -25.04 -8.26
N ASN A 351 12.99 -25.61 -9.47
CA ASN A 351 13.69 -26.87 -9.74
C ASN A 351 15.16 -26.61 -10.12
N ALA A 352 15.93 -27.68 -10.32
CA ALA A 352 17.35 -27.61 -10.71
C ALA A 352 17.58 -26.86 -12.04
N ASN A 353 16.57 -26.81 -12.90
CA ASN A 353 16.63 -26.13 -14.21
C ASN A 353 16.20 -24.66 -14.12
N GLY A 354 15.88 -24.15 -12.93
CA GLY A 354 15.43 -22.78 -12.72
C GLY A 354 13.97 -22.51 -13.06
N GLU A 355 13.18 -23.55 -13.38
CA GLU A 355 11.74 -23.43 -13.61
C GLU A 355 10.99 -23.27 -12.30
N ILE A 356 9.98 -22.40 -12.33
CA ILE A 356 9.17 -22.03 -11.18
C ILE A 356 7.90 -22.86 -11.18
N TYR A 357 7.59 -23.51 -10.06
CA TYR A 357 6.35 -24.25 -9.86
C TYR A 357 5.65 -23.83 -8.56
N ILE A 358 4.32 -23.95 -8.55
CA ILE A 358 3.48 -23.64 -7.39
C ILE A 358 3.64 -24.78 -6.37
N LYS A 359 3.78 -24.44 -5.09
CA LYS A 359 3.83 -25.46 -4.04
C LYS A 359 2.49 -26.18 -3.88
N GLU A 360 2.56 -27.46 -3.56
CA GLU A 360 1.38 -28.28 -3.27
C GLU A 360 0.63 -27.77 -2.04
N LYS A 361 -0.67 -28.06 -2.01
CA LYS A 361 -1.56 -27.77 -0.88
C LYS A 361 -1.05 -28.46 0.39
N LYS A 362 -0.85 -27.69 1.46
CA LYS A 362 -0.33 -28.18 2.75
C LYS A 362 -1.39 -28.31 3.86
N PHE A 363 -2.66 -28.26 3.50
CA PHE A 363 -3.75 -28.39 4.48
C PHE A 363 -4.83 -29.34 3.96
N LEU A 364 -5.49 -30.01 4.89
CA LEU A 364 -6.67 -30.82 4.65
C LEU A 364 -7.68 -30.55 5.76
N PHE A 365 -8.96 -30.69 5.45
CA PHE A 365 -10.02 -30.64 6.45
C PHE A 365 -10.29 -32.07 6.90
N GLU A 366 -10.13 -32.34 8.19
CA GLU A 366 -10.46 -33.62 8.80
C GLU A 366 -11.55 -33.44 9.86
N LYS A 367 -12.20 -34.54 10.26
CA LYS A 367 -13.19 -34.56 11.35
C LYS A 367 -14.43 -33.65 11.15
N ILE A 368 -14.86 -33.46 9.90
CA ILE A 368 -16.09 -32.71 9.57
C ILE A 368 -17.31 -33.40 10.22
N ARG A 369 -18.15 -32.61 10.89
CA ARG A 369 -19.36 -33.00 11.62
C ARG A 369 -20.44 -31.90 11.52
N PRO A 370 -21.74 -32.24 11.60
CA PRO A 370 -22.29 -33.60 11.61
C PRO A 370 -22.01 -34.32 10.28
N ARG A 371 -22.10 -35.65 10.29
CA ARG A 371 -21.88 -36.45 9.07
C ARG A 371 -23.03 -36.33 8.09
#